data_AF-A0A2V2ZPC1-F1
#
_entry.id   AF-A0A2V2ZPC1-F1
#
_cell.length_a   1.000
_cell.length_b   1.000
_cell.length_c   1.000
_cell.angle_alpha   90.00
_cell.angle_beta   90.00
_cell.angle_gamma   90.00
#
_symmetry.space_group_name_H-M   'P 1'
#
loop_
_entity.id
_entity.type
_entity.pdbx_description
1 polymer ?
#
loop_
_entity_poly.entity_id
_entity_poly.type
_entity_poly.pdbx_seq_one_letter_code
_entity_poly.pdbx_strand_id
1 'polypeptide(L)' 'MIVKERSTPIKITYLEALLRRLPYDHPKRSRIEEDLFKRRGGYRGEKALDQFFWGAS' A
#
# COMPACT_ATOMS: atom_id res chain seq x y z
N MET A 1 -9.77 -11.93 -19.69
CA MET A 1 -9.21 -11.11 -18.59
C MET A 1 -8.38 -12.05 -17.70
N ILE A 2 -7.05 -11.90 -17.68
CA ILE A 2 -6.20 -12.71 -16.78
C ILE A 2 -6.27 -12.04 -15.42
N VAL A 3 -7.01 -12.63 -14.48
CA VAL A 3 -7.10 -12.19 -13.09
C VAL A 3 -5.79 -12.55 -12.40
N LYS A 4 -4.78 -11.67 -12.49
CA LYS A 4 -3.65 -11.72 -11.56
C LYS A 4 -4.17 -11.19 -10.23
N GLU A 5 -4.21 -12.04 -9.20
CA GLU A 5 -4.50 -11.60 -7.84
C GLU A 5 -3.66 -10.35 -7.53
N ARG A 6 -4.31 -9.23 -7.22
CA ARG A 6 -3.61 -8.00 -6.82
C ARG A 6 -3.01 -8.22 -5.44
N SER A 7 -1.86 -8.87 -5.39
CA SER A 7 -1.00 -8.92 -4.21
C SER A 7 -0.63 -7.50 -3.81
N THR A 8 -0.51 -7.24 -2.51
CA THR A 8 -0.09 -5.94 -2.00
C THR A 8 1.16 -5.45 -2.74
N PRO A 9 1.16 -4.23 -3.32
CA PRO A 9 2.31 -3.71 -4.04
C PRO A 9 3.60 -3.84 -3.23
N ILE A 10 4.65 -4.40 -3.84
CA ILE A 10 5.92 -4.69 -3.14
C ILE A 10 6.54 -3.48 -2.44
N LYS A 11 6.28 -2.28 -2.95
CA LYS A 11 6.71 -1.01 -2.33
C LYS A 11 6.07 -0.77 -0.98
N ILE A 12 4.79 -1.14 -0.77
CA ILE A 12 4.13 -1.04 0.54
C ILE A 12 4.85 -1.95 1.54
N THR A 13 5.12 -3.21 1.17
CA THR A 13 5.84 -4.17 2.01
C THR A 13 7.25 -3.69 2.37
N TYR A 14 7.98 -3.11 1.40
CA TYR A 14 9.31 -2.55 1.64
C TYR A 14 9.29 -1.39 2.64
N LEU A 15 8.34 -0.47 2.51
CA LEU A 15 8.22 0.70 3.40
C LEU A 15 7.83 0.29 4.82
N GLU A 16 6.94 -0.69 4.97
CA GLU A 16 6.58 -1.26 6.27
C GLU A 16 7.78 -1.94 6.95
N ALA A 17 8.52 -2.75 6.19
CA ALA A 17 9.73 -3.38 6.70
C ALA A 17 10.80 -2.35 7.09
N LEU A 18 10.92 -1.26 6.33
CA LEU A 18 11.83 -0.16 6.60
C LEU A 18 11.43 0.57 7.90
N LEU A 19 10.16 0.94 8.08
CA LEU A 19 9.68 1.58 9.32
C LEU A 19 9.82 0.70 10.56
N ARG A 20 9.71 -0.62 10.41
CA ARG A 20 9.93 -1.57 11.51
C ARG A 20 11.40 -1.62 11.96
N ARG A 21 12.33 -1.38 11.04
CA ARG A 21 13.77 -1.45 11.29
C ARG A 21 14.38 -0.11 11.69
N LEU A 22 13.78 1.00 11.27
CA LEU A 22 14.27 2.34 11.60
C LEU A 22 13.99 2.69 13.06
N PRO A 23 14.94 3.36 13.75
CA PRO A 23 14.67 4.04 15.01
C PRO A 23 13.51 5.02 14.87
N TYR A 24 12.83 5.30 15.98
CA TYR A 24 11.72 6.25 15.98
C TYR A 24 12.18 7.68 15.64
N ASP A 25 13.34 8.08 16.15
CA ASP A 25 13.93 9.41 15.96
C ASP A 25 14.64 9.60 14.60
N HIS A 26 14.57 8.60 13.71
CA HIS A 26 15.31 8.69 12.45
C HIS A 26 14.75 9.81 11.56
N PRO A 27 15.58 10.74 11.05
CA PRO A 27 15.12 11.96 10.37
C PRO A 27 14.32 11.72 9.09
N LYS A 28 14.47 10.54 8.47
CA LYS A 28 13.71 10.14 7.26
C LYS A 28 12.40 9.42 7.56
N ARG A 29 12.09 9.10 8.82
CA ARG A 29 10.93 8.28 9.21
C ARG A 29 9.62 8.89 8.74
N SER A 30 9.40 10.18 9.03
CA SER A 30 8.17 10.88 8.63
C SER A 30 7.94 10.86 7.12
N ARG A 31 9.01 10.98 6.32
CA ARG A 31 8.91 10.90 4.85
C ARG A 31 8.51 9.49 4.38
N ILE A 32 9.00 8.45 5.04
CA ILE A 32 8.66 7.05 4.74
C ILE A 32 7.21 6.77 5.15
N GLU A 33 6.75 7.30 6.27
CA GLU A 33 5.35 7.22 6.73
C GLU A 33 4.39 7.90 5.74
N GLU A 34 4.75 9.08 5.24
CA GLU A 34 3.97 9.79 4.23
C GLU A 34 3.85 9.00 2.91
N ASP A 35 4.96 8.44 2.41
CA ASP A 35 4.94 7.62 1.18
C ASP A 35 4.09 6.36 1.37
N LEU A 36 4.20 5.70 2.54
CA LEU A 36 3.39 4.54 2.88
C LEU A 36 1.90 4.90 2.95
N PHE A 37 1.55 6.03 3.55
CA PHE A 37 0.17 6.51 3.65
C PHE A 37 -0.45 6.72 2.26
N LYS A 38 0.23 7.45 1.37
CA LYS A 38 -0.24 7.70 0.00
C LYS A 38 -0.45 6.40 -0.79
N ARG A 39 0.51 5.47 -0.70
CA ARG A 39 0.42 4.17 -1.40
C ARG A 39 -0.73 3.30 -0.89
N ARG A 40 -0.94 3.25 0.42
CA ARG A 40 -2.08 2.53 1.01
C ARG A 40 -3.41 3.14 0.56
N GLY A 41 -3.49 4.46 0.46
CA GLY A 41 -4.67 5.16 -0.09
C GLY A 41 -4.98 4.73 -1.52
N GLY A 42 -3.99 4.77 -2.41
CA GLY A 42 -4.14 4.34 -3.80
C GLY A 42 -4.56 2.87 -3.93
N TYR A 43 -3.87 1.96 -3.25
CA TYR A 43 -4.19 0.52 -3.28
C TYR A 43 -5.60 0.21 -2.76
N ARG A 44 -6.07 0.93 -1.73
CA ARG A 44 -7.46 0.80 -1.25
C ARG A 44 -8.47 1.26 -2.30
N GLY A 45 -8.21 2.37 -2.99
CA GLY A 45 -9.06 2.83 -4.09
C GLY A 45 -9.12 1.82 -5.24
N GLU A 46 -7.97 1.27 -5.64
CA GLU A 46 -7.88 0.22 -6.65
C GLU A 46 -8.67 -1.05 -6.26
N LYS A 47 -8.56 -1.50 -4.99
CA LYS A 47 -9.34 -2.63 -4.47
C LYS A 47 -10.84 -2.35 -4.39
N ALA A 48 -11.24 -1.13 -4.02
CA ALA A 48 -12.64 -0.76 -3.94
C ALA A 48 -13.31 -0.80 -5.33
N LEU A 49 -12.58 -0.42 -6.38
CA LEU A 49 -13.06 -0.56 -7.75
C LEU A 49 -13.24 -2.03 -8.14
N ASP A 50 -12.28 -2.91 -7.83
CA ASP A 50 -12.45 -4.35 -8.08
C ASP A 50 -13.67 -4.92 -7.35
N GLN A 51 -13.91 -4.50 -6.10
CA GLN A 51 -15.08 -4.91 -5.32
C GLN A 51 -16.40 -4.40 -5.93
N PHE A 52 -16.44 -3.15 -6.41
CA PHE A 52 -17.63 -2.59 -7.06
C PHE A 52 -17.99 -3.36 -8.35
N PHE A 53 -16.98 -3.70 -9.16
CA PHE A 53 -17.21 -4.47 -10.40
C PHE A 53 -17.71 -5.90 -10.16
N TRP A 54 -17.47 -6.48 -8.99
CA TRP A 54 -17.93 -7.84 -8.64
C TRP A 54 -19.31 -7.88 -7.96
N GLY A 55 -19.77 -6.77 -7.38
CA GLY A 55 -21.09 -6.66 -6.74
C GLY A 55 -22.22 -6.21 -7.66
N ALA A 56 -21.91 -5.89 -8.93
CA ALA A 56 -22.86 -5.39 -9.93
C ALA A 56 -23.18 -6.42 -11.04
N SER A 57 -22.89 -7.71 -10.81
CA SER A 57 -23.21 -8.83 -11.71
C SER A 57 -24.15 -9.83 -11.05
#